data_AF-A0A9X9ERT1-F1
#
_entry.id   AF-A0A9X9ERT1-F1
#
_cell.length_a   1.000
_cell.length_b   1.000
_cell.length_c   1.000
_cell.angle_alpha   90.00
_cell.angle_beta   90.00
_cell.angle_gamma   90.00
#
_symmetry.space_group_name_H-M   'P 1'
#
loop_
_entity.id
_entity.type
_entity.pdbx_description
1 polymer ?
#
loop_
_entity_poly.entity_id
_entity_poly.type
_entity_poly.pdbx_seq_one_letter_code
_entity_poly.pdbx_strand_id
1 'polypeptide(L)'
;MNLAIKQPNFSKEEKSSGFIYLGILYSKIKEYKLTSDCYHQGLELMINENFKYHNNFKQAIEAFIINEDIERAKFWLTNLIQRQSYDKKFKKLAVLEKKVQ
;
A
#
# COMPACT_ATOMS: atom_id res chain seq x y z
N MET A 1 5.21 18.82 6.16
CA MET A 1 4.84 17.38 6.30
C MET A 1 6.05 16.45 6.47
N ASN A 2 7.18 16.69 5.81
CA ASN A 2 8.38 15.82 5.85
C ASN A 2 9.13 15.67 7.19
N LEU A 3 8.78 16.41 8.25
CA LEU A 3 9.50 16.37 9.54
C LEU A 3 8.98 15.29 10.50
N ALA A 4 7.69 14.98 10.49
CA ALA A 4 7.11 14.00 11.42
C ALA A 4 7.61 12.56 11.15
N ILE A 5 7.90 12.23 9.89
CA ILE A 5 8.30 10.88 9.46
C ILE A 5 9.83 10.66 9.62
N LYS A 6 10.59 11.75 9.75
CA LYS A 6 12.04 11.73 9.98
C LYS A 6 12.42 11.73 11.47
N GLN A 7 11.43 11.62 12.36
CA GLN A 7 11.68 11.34 13.77
C GLN A 7 12.47 10.03 13.87
N PRO A 8 13.70 10.03 14.41
CA PRO A 8 14.59 8.87 14.38
C PRO A 8 14.03 7.66 15.16
N ASN A 9 13.02 7.88 16.00
CA ASN A 9 12.54 6.89 16.97
C ASN A 9 11.35 6.03 16.51
N PHE A 10 10.76 6.29 15.34
CA PHE A 10 9.64 5.46 14.87
C PHE A 10 10.12 4.16 14.20
N SER A 11 9.46 3.06 14.54
CA SER A 11 9.66 1.75 13.91
C SER A 11 9.28 1.76 12.42
N LYS A 12 9.66 0.70 11.69
CA LYS A 12 9.24 0.55 10.29
C LYS A 12 7.72 0.47 10.18
N GLU A 13 7.06 -0.25 11.08
CA GLU A 13 5.60 -0.39 11.16
C GLU A 13 4.92 0.96 11.42
N GLU A 14 5.46 1.77 12.33
CA GLU A 14 4.92 3.10 12.64
C GLU A 14 5.05 4.05 11.45
N LYS A 15 6.22 4.08 10.80
CA LYS A 15 6.44 4.87 9.58
C LYS A 15 5.54 4.40 8.43
N SER A 16 5.45 3.09 8.23
CA SER A 16 4.55 2.49 7.23
C SER A 16 3.10 2.90 7.49
N SER A 17 2.62 2.75 8.72
CA SER A 17 1.26 3.13 9.11
C SER A 17 1.01 4.63 8.89
N GLY A 18 2.00 5.47 9.18
CA GLY A 18 1.95 6.91 8.89
C GLY A 18 1.75 7.20 7.40
N PHE A 19 2.52 6.55 6.53
CA PHE A 19 2.34 6.67 5.07
C PHE A 19 0.97 6.16 4.61
N ILE A 20 0.49 5.02 5.11
CA ILE A 20 -0.85 4.51 4.80
C ILE A 20 -1.93 5.52 5.20
N TYR A 21 -1.81 6.14 6.38
CA TYR A 21 -2.75 7.16 6.83
C TYR A 21 -2.72 8.42 5.96
N LEU A 22 -1.52 8.89 5.57
CA LEU A 22 -1.37 9.99 4.63
C LEU A 22 -2.01 9.67 3.27
N GLY A 23 -1.82 8.45 2.76
CA GLY A 23 -2.47 7.99 1.53
C GLY A 23 -3.99 8.08 1.62
N ILE A 24 -4.59 7.67 2.74
CA ILE A 24 -6.03 7.81 2.99
C ILE A 24 -6.47 9.28 2.98
N LEU A 25 -5.69 10.18 3.60
CA LEU A 25 -6.01 11.61 3.63
C LEU A 25 -5.93 12.23 2.23
N TYR A 26 -4.88 11.95 1.48
CA TYR A 26 -4.74 12.43 0.09
C TYR A 26 -5.85 11.88 -0.82
N SER A 27 -6.26 10.63 -0.61
CA SER A 27 -7.36 10.03 -1.36
C SER A 27 -8.68 10.79 -1.17
N LYS A 28 -8.97 11.22 0.07
CA LYS A 28 -10.18 12.00 0.38
C LYS A 28 -10.23 13.35 -0.33
N ILE A 29 -9.07 13.95 -0.60
CA ILE A 29 -8.96 15.20 -1.36
C ILE A 29 -8.65 14.97 -2.85
N LYS A 30 -8.72 13.72 -3.33
CA LYS A 30 -8.52 13.32 -4.73
C LYS A 30 -7.13 13.65 -5.30
N GLU A 31 -6.12 13.76 -4.44
CA GLU A 31 -4.71 13.88 -4.84
C GLU A 31 -4.16 12.49 -5.17
N TYR A 32 -4.52 11.95 -6.34
CA TYR A 32 -4.28 10.54 -6.68
C TYR A 32 -2.79 10.17 -6.76
N LYS A 33 -1.96 11.09 -7.27
CA LYS A 33 -0.50 10.86 -7.33
C LYS A 33 0.11 10.75 -5.94
N LEU A 34 -0.20 11.70 -5.05
CA LEU A 34 0.27 11.67 -3.65
C LEU A 34 -0.29 10.47 -2.88
N THR A 35 -1.53 10.08 -3.17
CA THR A 35 -2.15 8.87 -2.62
C THR A 35 -1.35 7.63 -3.00
N SER A 36 -1.06 7.46 -4.30
CA SER A 36 -0.26 6.38 -4.85
C SER A 36 1.13 6.35 -4.19
N ASP A 37 1.84 7.47 -4.19
CA ASP A 37 3.19 7.57 -3.62
C ASP A 37 3.22 7.21 -2.13
N CYS A 38 2.26 7.69 -1.34
CA CYS A 38 2.17 7.33 0.07
C CYS A 38 1.94 5.83 0.28
N TYR A 39 1.02 5.21 -0.47
CA TYR A 39 0.79 3.77 -0.36
C TYR A 39 2.03 2.96 -0.76
N HIS A 40 2.71 3.37 -1.84
CA HIS A 40 3.95 2.73 -2.29
C HIS A 40 5.02 2.78 -1.19
N GLN A 41 5.29 3.96 -0.63
CA GLN A 41 6.28 4.15 0.44
C GLN A 41 5.96 3.34 1.69
N GLY A 42 4.68 3.31 2.10
CA GLY A 42 4.24 2.53 3.25
C GLY A 42 4.45 1.02 3.06
N LEU A 43 4.13 0.51 1.88
CA LEU A 43 4.32 -0.91 1.54
C LEU A 43 5.81 -1.26 1.37
N GLU A 44 6.59 -0.38 0.75
CA GLU A 44 8.02 -0.57 0.49
C GLU A 44 8.82 -0.73 1.80
N LEU A 45 8.52 0.09 2.82
CA LEU A 45 9.17 -0.02 4.13
C LEU A 45 9.01 -1.40 4.79
N MET A 46 7.92 -2.11 4.48
CA MET A 46 7.55 -3.40 5.06
C MET A 46 7.79 -4.56 4.09
N ILE A 47 8.47 -4.34 2.95
CA ILE A 47 8.55 -5.33 1.88
C ILE A 47 9.19 -6.65 2.32
N ASN A 48 10.15 -6.60 3.24
CA ASN A 48 10.86 -7.77 3.77
C ASN A 48 10.29 -8.28 5.10
N GLU A 49 9.24 -7.64 5.63
CA GLU A 49 8.65 -7.97 6.92
C GLU A 49 7.37 -8.80 6.72
N ASN A 50 7.05 -9.68 7.68
CA ASN A 50 5.76 -10.37 7.70
C ASN A 50 4.71 -9.52 8.43
N PHE A 51 3.58 -9.25 7.77
CA PHE A 51 2.47 -8.50 8.36
C PHE A 51 1.12 -9.14 8.02
N LYS A 52 0.13 -8.96 8.90
CA LYS A 52 -1.21 -9.51 8.70
C LYS A 52 -1.98 -8.72 7.64
N TYR A 53 -2.94 -9.40 7.00
CA TYR A 53 -3.82 -8.77 6.04
C TYR A 53 -4.62 -7.62 6.66
N HIS A 54 -4.71 -6.50 5.94
CA HIS A 54 -5.55 -5.35 6.27
C HIS A 54 -6.36 -4.91 5.05
N ASN A 55 -7.58 -4.40 5.26
CA ASN A 55 -8.48 -3.99 4.16
C ASN A 55 -7.90 -2.83 3.33
N ASN A 56 -7.04 -2.00 3.91
CA ASN A 56 -6.37 -0.89 3.20
C ASN A 56 -5.49 -1.36 2.04
N PHE A 57 -5.04 -2.63 2.02
CA PHE A 57 -4.28 -3.15 0.89
C PHE A 57 -5.10 -3.15 -0.41
N LYS A 58 -6.42 -3.41 -0.32
CA LYS A 58 -7.30 -3.25 -1.48
C LYS A 58 -7.32 -1.81 -1.96
N GLN A 59 -7.44 -0.86 -1.03
CA GLN A 59 -7.45 0.57 -1.33
C GLN A 59 -6.13 1.05 -1.95
N ALA A 60 -5.00 0.52 -1.49
CA ALA A 60 -3.69 0.82 -2.05
C ALA A 60 -3.61 0.40 -3.53
N ILE A 61 -4.02 -0.84 -3.86
CA ILE A 61 -4.03 -1.31 -5.24
C ILE A 61 -5.00 -0.50 -6.10
N GLU A 62 -6.19 -0.22 -5.60
CA GLU A 62 -7.17 0.62 -6.32
C GLU A 62 -6.64 2.05 -6.55
N ALA A 63 -5.88 2.61 -5.62
CA ALA A 63 -5.24 3.91 -5.79
C ALA A 63 -4.17 3.91 -6.89
N PHE A 64 -3.36 2.86 -7.00
CA PHE A 64 -2.40 2.72 -8.11
C PHE A 64 -3.13 2.70 -9.46
N ILE A 65 -4.23 1.94 -9.56
CA ILE A 65 -5.04 1.84 -10.78
C ILE A 65 -5.68 3.19 -11.13
N ILE A 66 -6.29 3.88 -10.16
CA ILE A 66 -6.92 5.20 -10.37
C ILE A 66 -5.90 6.24 -10.82
N ASN A 67 -4.65 6.15 -10.35
CA ASN A 67 -3.55 7.01 -10.77
C ASN A 67 -2.90 6.56 -12.09
N GLU A 68 -3.47 5.58 -12.80
CA GLU A 68 -2.91 4.98 -14.03
C GLU A 68 -1.50 4.40 -13.87
N ASP A 69 -1.06 4.15 -12.64
CA ASP A 69 0.24 3.55 -12.30
C ASP A 69 0.11 2.02 -12.28
N ILE A 70 -0.13 1.46 -13.47
CA ILE A 70 -0.43 0.04 -13.64
C ILE A 70 0.77 -0.83 -13.28
N GLU A 71 2.00 -0.35 -13.45
CA GLU A 71 3.21 -1.08 -13.06
C GLU A 71 3.27 -1.30 -11.54
N ARG A 72 3.07 -0.25 -10.74
CA ARG A 72 3.02 -0.41 -9.27
C ARG A 72 1.82 -1.24 -8.84
N ALA A 73 0.67 -1.10 -9.52
CA ALA A 73 -0.51 -1.92 -9.23
C ALA A 73 -0.20 -3.41 -9.42
N LYS A 74 0.38 -3.80 -10.57
CA LYS A 74 0.79 -5.18 -10.88
C LYS A 74 1.81 -5.71 -9.87
N PHE A 75 2.84 -4.93 -9.58
CA PHE A 75 3.91 -5.30 -8.64
C PHE A 75 3.35 -5.57 -7.24
N TRP A 76 2.63 -4.61 -6.66
CA TRP A 76 2.14 -4.73 -5.30
C TRP A 76 1.04 -5.76 -5.16
N LEU A 77 0.16 -5.90 -6.15
CA LEU A 77 -0.87 -6.94 -6.14
C LEU A 77 -0.23 -8.33 -6.08
N THR A 78 0.78 -8.58 -6.92
CA THR A 78 1.52 -9.84 -6.94
C THR A 78 2.23 -10.09 -5.61
N ASN A 79 2.98 -9.12 -5.10
CA ASN A 79 3.69 -9.24 -3.81
C ASN A 79 2.72 -9.55 -2.66
N LEU A 80 1.60 -8.83 -2.58
CA LEU A 80 0.63 -9.02 -1.50
C LEU A 80 -0.11 -10.36 -1.62
N ILE A 81 -0.46 -10.82 -2.81
CA ILE A 81 -1.09 -12.14 -2.99
C ILE A 81 -0.15 -13.27 -2.58
N GLN A 82 1.16 -13.19 -2.90
CA GLN A 82 2.14 -14.21 -2.51
C GLN A 82 2.22 -14.43 -0.98
N ARG A 83 1.91 -13.39 -0.18
CA ARG A 83 1.84 -13.46 1.28
C ARG A 83 0.70 -14.34 1.82
N GLN A 84 -0.18 -14.84 0.95
CA GLN A 84 -1.15 -15.87 1.31
C GLN A 84 -0.52 -17.15 1.86
N SER A 85 0.77 -17.37 1.59
CA SER A 85 1.58 -18.45 2.15
C SER A 85 1.58 -18.47 3.68
N TYR A 86 1.47 -17.31 4.35
CA TYR A 86 1.42 -17.22 5.82
C TYR A 86 0.15 -16.55 6.37
N ASP A 87 -0.61 -15.80 5.55
CA ASP A 87 -1.93 -15.29 5.92
C ASP A 87 -2.92 -15.45 4.75
N LYS A 88 -3.75 -16.50 4.82
CA LYS A 88 -4.73 -16.87 3.79
C LYS A 88 -5.71 -15.75 3.42
N LYS A 89 -5.83 -14.67 4.19
CA LYS A 89 -6.70 -13.53 3.84
C LYS A 89 -6.16 -12.72 2.66
N PHE A 90 -4.85 -12.75 2.37
CA PHE A 90 -4.26 -12.07 1.22
C PHE A 90 -4.83 -12.52 -0.13
N LYS A 91 -5.30 -13.77 -0.23
CA LYS A 91 -5.97 -14.29 -1.44
C LYS A 91 -7.19 -13.47 -1.88
N LYS A 92 -7.79 -12.69 -0.96
CA LYS A 92 -8.91 -11.79 -1.27
C LYS A 92 -8.55 -10.72 -2.30
N LEU A 93 -7.26 -10.38 -2.44
CA LEU A 93 -6.81 -9.37 -3.39
C LEU A 93 -6.85 -9.86 -4.84
N ALA A 94 -6.89 -11.18 -5.10
CA ALA A 94 -6.95 -11.75 -6.44
C ALA A 94 -8.16 -11.24 -7.28
N VAL A 95 -9.21 -10.74 -6.62
CA VAL A 95 -10.34 -10.07 -7.29
C VAL A 95 -9.91 -8.85 -8.14
N LEU A 96 -8.75 -8.27 -7.86
CA LEU A 96 -8.21 -7.11 -8.56
C LEU A 96 -7.33 -7.49 -9.77
N GLU A 97 -6.99 -8.76 -9.98
CA GLU A 97 -6.09 -9.19 -11.07
C GLU A 97 -6.62 -8.76 -12.45
N LYS A 98 -7.95 -8.82 -12.65
CA LYS A 98 -8.60 -8.40 -13.90
C LYS A 98 -8.53 -6.89 -14.16
N LYS A 99 -8.25 -6.08 -13.12
CA LYS A 99 -8.20 -4.61 -13.22
C LYS A 99 -6.79 -4.09 -13.52
N VAL A 100 -5.79 -4.97 -13.44
CA VAL A 100 -4.38 -4.63 -13.66
C VAL A 100 -3.84 -5.38 -14.88
N GLN A 101 -4.67 -5.72 -15.87
CA GLN A 101 -4.21 -6.37 -17.10
C GLN A 101 -3.69 -5.32 -18.08
#